data_AF-A0A6J0YJD0-F1
#
_entry.id   AF-A0A6J0YJD0-F1
#
_cell.length_a   1.000
_cell.length_b   1.000
_cell.length_c   1.000
_cell.angle_alpha   90.00
_cell.angle_beta   90.00
_cell.angle_gamma   90.00
#
_symmetry.space_group_name_H-M   'P 1'
#
loop_
_entity.id
_entity.type
_entity.pdbx_description
1 polymer ?
#
loop_
_entity_poly.entity_id
_entity_poly.type
_entity_poly.pdbx_seq_one_letter_code
_entity_poly.pdbx_strand_id
1 'polypeptide(L)'
;MGGGRCWHSALQGQPSPLTAGEPHEPHGPPLPAERTVSPTRDMPPPCTGSGTTTTGDTEVLPHPVEAPLQHQHRSDGGQRTLGTACPGTRRRDLFTYGAVVHYSCRGSRSLVGNSSRTCQEDSHWSGALPHCTGNNPGFCSDPGTPAHGSQLGEEFKAKSLLYFSCEMGYQLRGSAEWTCLLNGSWSGLQPVCEAVSCGNPGTPAHGRIVSSDGMLFSSSVVYTCWDGYRTSGLTTRHCTANGTWTGTAPDCTLISCGDPGTLANGIQFGTDFTFNKTVSYQCNPGYTMEPATSPTIRCTKDSAWNHSKPTCKAITCGQPPPVQDGKVEGTDFRWGASISYSCTHGFQLSQPAILSCEGRGVWRGEVPQCLPVFCGDPGTPAEGRLSGKSFTYRSEVFFQCKSPFLLVGSSRRVCQADGTWSGVQPTCIDPAHNTCPDPGTP
;
A
#
# COMPACT_ATOMS: atom_id res chain seq x y z
N MET A 1 -13.69 50.01 -13.18
CA MET A 1 -12.40 50.54 -13.66
C MET A 1 -11.36 49.53 -13.16
N GLY A 2 -10.78 48.65 -13.98
CA GLY A 2 -9.90 48.94 -15.13
C GLY A 2 -8.46 48.90 -14.60
N GLY A 3 -7.51 48.15 -15.15
CA GLY A 3 -7.50 47.29 -16.34
C GLY A 3 -6.20 47.52 -17.14
N GLY A 4 -5.43 46.47 -17.43
CA GLY A 4 -4.19 46.58 -18.21
C GLY A 4 -3.23 45.41 -18.05
N ARG A 5 -2.59 45.02 -19.15
CA ARG A 5 -1.42 44.11 -19.22
C ARG A 5 -0.35 44.78 -20.09
N CYS A 6 0.92 44.46 -19.86
CA CYS A 6 1.99 44.23 -20.86
C CYS A 6 3.28 43.92 -20.05
N TRP A 7 4.00 42.83 -20.28
CA TRP A 7 4.77 42.45 -21.48
C TRP A 7 5.96 43.39 -21.76
N HIS A 8 7.15 42.79 -21.79
CA HIS A 8 8.41 43.37 -22.27
C HIS A 8 9.10 42.36 -23.18
N SER A 9 9.82 42.87 -24.17
CA SER A 9 10.37 42.10 -25.29
C SER A 9 11.89 42.11 -25.27
N ALA A 10 12.51 41.04 -25.75
CA ALA A 10 13.90 41.02 -26.23
C ALA A 10 14.04 40.00 -27.38
N LEU A 11 14.99 40.24 -28.28
CA LEU A 11 15.20 39.48 -29.53
C LEU A 11 16.70 39.44 -29.87
N GLN A 12 17.05 38.58 -30.84
CA GLN A 12 18.36 38.43 -31.52
C GLN A 12 19.46 37.66 -30.75
N GLY A 13 20.29 36.91 -31.50
CA GLY A 13 21.47 36.20 -30.95
C GLY A 13 21.85 34.86 -31.62
N GLN A 14 22.14 34.83 -32.92
CA GLN A 14 22.82 33.70 -33.59
C GLN A 14 24.33 34.02 -33.70
N PRO A 15 25.26 33.04 -33.75
CA PRO A 15 25.50 32.26 -34.98
C PRO A 15 25.99 30.79 -34.79
N SER A 16 26.20 30.09 -35.93
CA SER A 16 26.80 28.73 -36.09
C SER A 16 28.34 28.84 -36.35
N PRO A 17 29.15 27.86 -36.87
CA PRO A 17 28.85 26.61 -37.64
C PRO A 17 29.79 25.37 -37.39
N LEU A 18 29.86 24.47 -38.40
CA LEU A 18 30.75 23.31 -38.69
C LEU A 18 30.11 21.91 -38.44
N THR A 19 29.75 21.06 -39.42
CA THR A 19 30.46 20.34 -40.54
C THR A 19 31.40 19.21 -40.07
N ALA A 20 31.44 17.99 -40.66
CA ALA A 20 30.67 17.32 -41.74
C ALA A 20 30.94 15.78 -41.73
N GLY A 21 30.28 14.96 -42.57
CA GLY A 21 30.67 13.55 -42.79
C GLY A 21 29.69 12.63 -43.55
N GLU A 22 30.03 12.29 -44.80
CA GLU A 22 29.43 11.28 -45.70
C GLU A 22 30.49 10.97 -46.82
N PRO A 23 30.33 10.03 -47.79
CA PRO A 23 29.35 8.95 -47.99
C PRO A 23 30.02 7.57 -48.30
N HIS A 24 29.26 6.54 -48.73
CA HIS A 24 29.46 5.81 -50.03
C HIS A 24 28.58 4.54 -50.23
N GLU A 25 28.22 4.28 -51.49
CA GLU A 25 27.64 3.02 -52.05
C GLU A 25 28.60 2.48 -53.15
N PRO A 26 28.53 1.18 -53.54
CA PRO A 26 28.31 0.89 -54.99
C PRO A 26 27.65 -0.47 -55.39
N HIS A 27 26.71 -0.42 -56.36
CA HIS A 27 26.57 -1.22 -57.62
C HIS A 27 26.60 -2.78 -57.68
N GLY A 28 25.70 -3.38 -58.51
CA GLY A 28 25.73 -4.77 -59.04
C GLY A 28 26.40 -4.89 -60.44
N PRO A 29 26.00 -5.78 -61.41
CA PRO A 29 24.92 -6.81 -61.52
C PRO A 29 25.54 -8.24 -61.77
N PRO A 30 25.15 -9.22 -62.68
CA PRO A 30 24.00 -9.45 -63.60
C PRO A 30 23.44 -10.94 -63.66
N LEU A 31 22.85 -11.34 -64.80
CA LEU A 31 22.32 -12.67 -65.24
C LEU A 31 23.28 -13.32 -66.31
N PRO A 32 23.00 -14.42 -67.08
CA PRO A 32 21.84 -15.37 -67.16
C PRO A 32 22.21 -16.88 -67.33
N ALA A 33 21.23 -17.79 -67.56
CA ALA A 33 21.26 -18.91 -68.55
C ALA A 33 19.98 -19.80 -68.54
N GLU A 34 19.67 -20.47 -69.66
CA GLU A 34 18.61 -21.48 -69.80
C GLU A 34 19.17 -22.93 -69.72
N ARG A 35 18.32 -23.96 -69.49
CA ARG A 35 17.88 -24.88 -70.58
C ARG A 35 16.83 -25.95 -70.22
N THR A 36 16.09 -26.30 -71.27
CA THR A 36 15.25 -27.48 -71.53
C THR A 36 15.66 -28.81 -70.89
N VAL A 37 14.67 -29.67 -70.61
CA VAL A 37 14.44 -30.94 -71.36
C VAL A 37 13.01 -31.45 -71.10
N SER A 38 12.35 -31.95 -72.15
CA SER A 38 11.11 -32.75 -72.07
C SER A 38 11.44 -34.21 -72.39
N PRO A 39 10.61 -35.16 -71.93
CA PRO A 39 10.01 -36.03 -72.93
C PRO A 39 8.53 -36.37 -72.70
N THR A 40 7.94 -36.76 -73.82
CA THR A 40 6.70 -37.55 -74.00
C THR A 40 6.72 -38.90 -73.22
N ARG A 41 5.65 -39.68 -73.07
CA ARG A 41 4.47 -39.87 -73.96
C ARG A 41 3.31 -40.65 -73.30
N ASP A 42 2.29 -40.88 -74.13
CA ASP A 42 1.30 -41.97 -74.14
C ASP A 42 0.01 -41.83 -73.31
N MET A 43 -1.12 -41.92 -74.05
CA MET A 43 -2.48 -42.11 -73.58
C MET A 43 -2.92 -43.54 -73.89
N PRO A 44 -3.84 -44.12 -73.10
CA PRO A 44 -4.98 -44.82 -73.66
C PRO A 44 -6.34 -44.30 -73.11
N PRO A 45 -7.48 -44.61 -73.74
CA PRO A 45 -8.66 -43.74 -73.68
C PRO A 45 -9.90 -44.44 -73.03
N PRO A 46 -11.17 -44.32 -73.49
CA PRO A 46 -12.23 -43.84 -72.59
C PRO A 46 -13.38 -44.83 -72.32
N CYS A 47 -14.21 -44.52 -71.32
CA CYS A 47 -15.55 -45.10 -71.17
C CYS A 47 -16.62 -43.99 -71.18
N THR A 48 -17.66 -44.19 -71.97
CA THR A 48 -18.82 -43.28 -72.10
C THR A 48 -19.96 -43.66 -71.15
N GLY A 49 -20.75 -42.68 -70.72
CA GLY A 49 -21.96 -42.89 -69.93
C GLY A 49 -22.91 -41.69 -70.04
N SER A 50 -24.01 -41.85 -70.78
CA SER A 50 -25.02 -40.82 -71.02
C SER A 50 -26.15 -40.88 -69.98
N GLY A 51 -26.68 -39.73 -69.52
CA GLY A 51 -27.68 -39.77 -68.44
C GLY A 51 -28.42 -38.49 -68.02
N THR A 52 -28.86 -37.65 -68.97
CA THR A 52 -29.99 -36.66 -68.83
C THR A 52 -29.93 -35.55 -67.77
N THR A 53 -30.55 -34.41 -68.10
CA THR A 53 -30.60 -33.17 -67.32
C THR A 53 -31.87 -33.03 -66.49
N THR A 54 -31.75 -32.47 -65.28
CA THR A 54 -32.82 -31.68 -64.64
C THR A 54 -32.23 -30.50 -63.88
N THR A 55 -32.95 -29.38 -63.86
CA THR A 55 -32.60 -28.13 -63.17
C THR A 55 -32.84 -28.20 -61.65
N GLY A 56 -32.09 -27.50 -60.80
CA GLY A 56 -30.92 -26.65 -61.08
C GLY A 56 -30.70 -25.57 -60.01
N ASP A 57 -29.83 -25.83 -59.04
CA ASP A 57 -29.54 -24.94 -57.90
C ASP A 57 -28.25 -24.12 -58.06
N THR A 58 -28.22 -22.92 -57.46
CA THR A 58 -27.09 -21.98 -57.54
C THR A 58 -25.98 -22.34 -56.53
N GLU A 59 -25.25 -23.41 -56.82
CA GLU A 59 -24.16 -23.90 -55.98
C GLU A 59 -22.84 -23.14 -56.25
N VAL A 60 -22.41 -22.31 -55.29
CA VAL A 60 -21.02 -21.82 -55.21
C VAL A 60 -20.18 -22.94 -54.62
N LEU A 61 -19.36 -23.60 -55.45
CA LEU A 61 -18.63 -24.79 -55.05
C LEU A 61 -17.27 -24.44 -54.42
N PRO A 62 -17.00 -24.88 -53.17
CA PRO A 62 -15.65 -24.92 -52.63
C PRO A 62 -14.89 -26.08 -53.29
N HIS A 63 -13.86 -25.77 -54.06
CA HIS A 63 -12.94 -26.77 -54.59
C HIS A 63 -11.78 -26.96 -53.59
N PRO A 64 -11.56 -28.17 -53.05
CA PRO A 64 -10.37 -28.46 -52.28
C PRO A 64 -9.16 -28.49 -53.23
N VAL A 65 -8.14 -27.70 -52.93
CA VAL A 65 -6.83 -27.81 -53.57
C VAL A 65 -5.95 -28.62 -52.64
N GLU A 66 -5.70 -29.88 -52.97
CA GLU A 66 -4.72 -30.70 -52.26
C GLU A 66 -3.32 -30.16 -52.53
N ALA A 67 -2.79 -29.38 -51.58
CA ALA A 67 -1.43 -28.87 -51.63
C ALA A 67 -0.44 -29.92 -51.08
N PRO A 68 0.52 -30.42 -51.87
CA PRO A 68 1.47 -31.42 -51.42
C PRO A 68 2.62 -30.76 -50.63
N LEU A 69 2.47 -30.63 -49.32
CA LEU A 69 3.56 -30.24 -48.42
C LEU A 69 3.79 -31.27 -47.31
N GLN A 70 4.95 -31.90 -47.36
CA GLN A 70 5.47 -32.71 -46.25
C GLN A 70 5.93 -31.77 -45.13
N HIS A 71 5.17 -31.70 -44.03
CA HIS A 71 5.76 -31.41 -42.73
C HIS A 71 5.97 -32.72 -41.97
N GLN A 72 7.22 -33.11 -41.81
CA GLN A 72 7.59 -34.17 -40.89
C GLN A 72 7.30 -33.67 -39.46
N HIS A 73 6.30 -34.24 -38.81
CA HIS A 73 6.25 -34.22 -37.34
C HIS A 73 6.27 -35.63 -36.77
N ARG A 74 7.29 -35.84 -35.94
CA ARG A 74 7.59 -37.07 -35.21
C ARG A 74 6.45 -37.35 -34.23
N SER A 75 5.94 -38.58 -34.22
CA SER A 75 4.92 -39.01 -33.27
C SER A 75 5.43 -38.89 -31.84
N ASP A 76 4.75 -38.08 -31.03
CA ASP A 76 4.86 -38.11 -29.57
C ASP A 76 3.46 -37.94 -28.95
N GLY A 77 3.27 -38.44 -27.73
CA GLY A 77 1.94 -38.65 -27.16
C GLY A 77 1.29 -37.38 -26.61
N GLY A 78 0.17 -36.93 -27.21
CA GLY A 78 -0.61 -35.77 -26.75
C GLY A 78 -2.11 -36.03 -26.63
N GLN A 79 -2.75 -35.41 -25.64
CA GLN A 79 -4.20 -35.37 -25.47
C GLN A 79 -4.91 -34.83 -26.73
N ARG A 80 -6.18 -35.22 -26.94
CA ARG A 80 -7.08 -34.49 -27.85
C ARG A 80 -7.35 -33.09 -27.29
N THR A 81 -6.71 -32.06 -27.84
CA THR A 81 -7.18 -30.68 -27.72
C THR A 81 -8.45 -30.48 -28.56
N LEU A 82 -9.41 -29.73 -28.03
CA LEU A 82 -10.49 -29.15 -28.83
C LEU A 82 -10.04 -27.77 -29.32
N GLY A 83 -10.51 -27.37 -30.52
CA GLY A 83 -9.98 -26.22 -31.25
C GLY A 83 -8.73 -26.61 -32.08
N THR A 84 -8.49 -26.03 -33.26
CA THR A 84 -9.17 -24.92 -33.95
C THR A 84 -9.62 -25.40 -35.34
N ALA A 85 -10.90 -25.24 -35.68
CA ALA A 85 -11.43 -25.75 -36.95
C ALA A 85 -12.66 -24.98 -37.46
N CYS A 86 -12.58 -24.54 -38.72
CA CYS A 86 -13.62 -23.75 -39.38
C CYS A 86 -14.71 -24.66 -39.99
N PRO A 87 -16.00 -24.31 -39.88
CA PRO A 87 -17.08 -25.10 -40.47
C PRO A 87 -17.12 -25.00 -41.99
N GLY A 88 -17.41 -26.13 -42.65
CA GLY A 88 -17.68 -26.22 -44.09
C GLY A 88 -19.16 -26.05 -44.46
N THR A 89 -19.47 -26.17 -45.74
CA THR A 89 -20.85 -25.97 -46.27
C THR A 89 -21.81 -27.13 -45.98
N ARG A 90 -21.31 -28.31 -45.60
CA ARG A 90 -22.12 -29.44 -45.14
C ARG A 90 -21.92 -29.66 -43.64
N ARG A 91 -22.95 -30.09 -42.91
CA ARG A 91 -22.97 -30.29 -41.43
C ARG A 91 -21.99 -31.33 -40.86
N ARG A 92 -21.01 -31.81 -41.63
CA ARG A 92 -19.94 -32.73 -41.19
C ARG A 92 -18.55 -32.32 -41.69
N ASP A 93 -18.44 -31.27 -42.50
CA ASP A 93 -17.18 -30.83 -43.10
C ASP A 93 -16.52 -29.84 -42.14
N LEU A 94 -15.29 -30.14 -41.72
CA LEU A 94 -14.55 -29.34 -40.73
C LEU A 94 -13.10 -29.15 -41.22
N PHE A 95 -12.67 -27.90 -41.35
CA PHE A 95 -11.38 -27.53 -41.92
C PHE A 95 -10.42 -27.10 -40.81
N THR A 96 -9.23 -27.69 -40.75
CA THR A 96 -8.20 -27.34 -39.75
C THR A 96 -7.63 -25.95 -40.00
N TYR A 97 -7.07 -25.34 -38.96
CA TYR A 97 -6.21 -24.15 -39.07
C TYR A 97 -5.22 -24.24 -40.25
N GLY A 98 -5.08 -23.15 -41.00
CA GLY A 98 -4.22 -23.06 -42.19
C GLY A 98 -4.80 -23.64 -43.48
N ALA A 99 -5.91 -24.38 -43.43
CA ALA A 99 -6.54 -24.92 -44.64
C ALA A 99 -7.07 -23.81 -45.55
N VAL A 100 -6.85 -23.93 -46.86
CA VAL A 100 -7.29 -22.96 -47.88
C VAL A 100 -8.38 -23.59 -48.76
N VAL A 101 -9.50 -22.88 -48.91
CA VAL A 101 -10.61 -23.26 -49.78
C VAL A 101 -10.68 -22.28 -50.95
N HIS A 102 -10.75 -22.81 -52.16
CA HIS A 102 -10.90 -22.03 -53.39
C HIS A 102 -12.36 -22.03 -53.87
N TYR A 103 -12.83 -20.89 -54.34
CA TYR A 103 -14.21 -20.68 -54.78
C TYR A 103 -14.27 -20.45 -56.29
N SER A 104 -15.30 -20.99 -56.94
CA SER A 104 -15.55 -20.81 -58.37
C SER A 104 -17.03 -20.60 -58.67
N CYS A 105 -17.34 -20.01 -59.83
CA CYS A 105 -18.70 -19.77 -60.29
C CYS A 105 -19.09 -20.73 -61.40
N ARG A 106 -20.28 -21.35 -61.29
CA ARG A 106 -20.89 -22.11 -62.38
C ARG A 106 -21.44 -21.17 -63.46
N GLY A 107 -21.20 -21.52 -64.73
CA GLY A 107 -21.66 -20.77 -65.90
C GLY A 107 -20.82 -19.53 -66.22
N SER A 108 -21.36 -18.62 -67.04
CA SER A 108 -20.69 -17.38 -67.48
C SER A 108 -20.74 -16.26 -66.42
N ARG A 109 -20.52 -16.61 -65.14
CA ARG A 109 -20.57 -15.70 -63.99
C ARG A 109 -19.16 -15.38 -63.50
N SER A 110 -18.88 -14.11 -63.24
CA SER A 110 -17.63 -13.59 -62.66
C SER A 110 -17.65 -13.72 -61.13
N LEU A 111 -16.61 -14.31 -60.56
CA LEU A 111 -16.41 -14.31 -59.11
C LEU A 111 -15.98 -12.91 -58.65
N VAL A 112 -16.58 -12.43 -57.56
CA VAL A 112 -16.28 -11.14 -56.93
C VAL A 112 -15.97 -11.36 -55.45
N GLY A 113 -14.88 -10.76 -54.98
CA GLY A 113 -14.22 -11.11 -53.71
C GLY A 113 -12.93 -11.92 -53.94
N ASN A 114 -12.31 -12.39 -52.86
CA ASN A 114 -11.10 -13.20 -52.96
C ASN A 114 -11.44 -14.62 -53.45
N SER A 115 -10.69 -15.16 -54.41
CA SER A 115 -10.92 -16.51 -54.95
C SER A 115 -10.52 -17.63 -54.00
N SER A 116 -9.88 -17.32 -52.86
CA SER A 116 -9.65 -18.25 -51.77
C SER A 116 -9.91 -17.64 -50.39
N ARG A 117 -10.14 -18.50 -49.40
CA ARG A 117 -10.20 -18.15 -47.97
C ARG A 117 -9.42 -19.19 -47.16
N THR A 118 -8.79 -18.74 -46.07
CA THR A 118 -7.95 -19.55 -45.19
C THR A 118 -8.59 -19.65 -43.81
N CYS A 119 -8.56 -20.84 -43.19
CA CYS A 119 -9.02 -21.02 -41.81
C CYS A 119 -7.99 -20.45 -40.81
N GLN A 120 -8.41 -19.51 -39.97
CA GLN A 120 -7.56 -18.76 -39.04
C GLN A 120 -7.57 -19.38 -37.62
N GLU A 121 -6.68 -18.90 -36.75
CA GLU A 121 -6.41 -19.47 -35.41
C GLU A 121 -7.60 -19.32 -34.44
N ASP A 122 -8.52 -18.42 -34.76
CA ASP A 122 -9.79 -18.12 -34.07
C ASP A 122 -10.98 -19.01 -34.52
N SER A 123 -10.74 -20.01 -35.39
CA SER A 123 -11.75 -20.84 -36.06
C SER A 123 -12.65 -20.12 -37.07
N HIS A 124 -12.28 -18.92 -37.54
CA HIS A 124 -13.01 -18.21 -38.58
C HIS A 124 -12.29 -18.25 -39.94
N TRP A 125 -13.05 -18.05 -41.01
CA TRP A 125 -12.54 -17.99 -42.38
C TRP A 125 -12.11 -16.57 -42.74
N SER A 126 -10.87 -16.41 -43.25
CA SER A 126 -10.33 -15.11 -43.64
C SER A 126 -11.22 -14.35 -44.64
N GLY A 127 -11.43 -13.05 -44.41
CA GLY A 127 -12.18 -12.16 -45.31
C GLY A 127 -13.67 -12.52 -45.44
N ALA A 128 -14.38 -11.80 -46.31
CA ALA A 128 -15.78 -12.11 -46.66
C ALA A 128 -15.87 -13.34 -47.59
N LEU A 129 -17.06 -13.97 -47.65
CA LEU A 129 -17.35 -15.01 -48.64
C LEU A 129 -17.45 -14.38 -50.04
N PRO A 130 -16.73 -14.89 -51.06
CA PRO A 130 -16.87 -14.39 -52.43
C PRO A 130 -18.20 -14.83 -53.06
N HIS A 131 -18.76 -13.98 -53.91
CA HIS A 131 -20.05 -14.21 -54.57
C HIS A 131 -19.90 -14.19 -56.10
N CYS A 132 -20.93 -14.68 -56.81
CA CYS A 132 -20.93 -14.79 -58.27
C CYS A 132 -21.84 -13.75 -58.91
N THR A 133 -21.25 -12.77 -59.60
CA THR A 133 -21.97 -11.78 -60.41
C THR A 133 -22.12 -12.25 -61.85
N GLY A 134 -23.14 -11.78 -62.55
CA GLY A 134 -23.34 -12.08 -63.97
C GLY A 134 -24.72 -11.62 -64.42
N ASN A 135 -24.77 -10.91 -65.54
CA ASN A 135 -25.91 -10.08 -65.87
C ASN A 135 -27.10 -10.91 -66.41
N ASN A 136 -28.00 -11.33 -65.52
CA ASN A 136 -29.27 -11.96 -65.87
C ASN A 136 -30.39 -10.91 -65.74
N PRO A 137 -31.01 -10.45 -66.86
CA PRO A 137 -31.92 -9.30 -66.83
C PRO A 137 -33.13 -9.58 -65.92
N GLY A 138 -33.33 -8.69 -64.94
CA GLY A 138 -34.41 -8.82 -63.95
C GLY A 138 -34.01 -9.50 -62.62
N PHE A 139 -32.73 -9.77 -62.38
CA PHE A 139 -32.20 -10.23 -61.09
C PHE A 139 -30.99 -9.40 -60.64
N CYS A 140 -30.86 -9.19 -59.33
CA CYS A 140 -29.68 -8.58 -58.71
C CYS A 140 -28.73 -9.65 -58.19
N SER A 141 -27.45 -9.30 -57.99
CA SER A 141 -26.48 -10.16 -57.31
C SER A 141 -26.66 -10.04 -55.79
N ASP A 142 -26.42 -11.12 -55.04
CA ASP A 142 -26.41 -11.08 -53.57
C ASP A 142 -25.35 -10.07 -53.08
N PRO A 143 -25.72 -9.02 -52.33
CA PRO A 143 -24.76 -8.04 -51.81
C PRO A 143 -23.95 -8.59 -50.62
N GLY A 144 -24.41 -9.66 -49.99
CA GLY A 144 -23.81 -10.23 -48.79
C GLY A 144 -24.04 -9.42 -47.52
N THR A 145 -23.95 -10.13 -46.39
CA THR A 145 -24.14 -9.56 -45.05
C THR A 145 -22.94 -8.69 -44.62
N PRO A 146 -23.15 -7.45 -44.14
CA PRO A 146 -22.08 -6.63 -43.58
C PRO A 146 -21.56 -7.19 -42.25
N ALA A 147 -20.29 -6.92 -41.92
CA ALA A 147 -19.72 -7.32 -40.63
C ALA A 147 -20.50 -6.68 -39.47
N HIS A 148 -20.75 -7.45 -38.40
CA HIS A 148 -21.62 -7.09 -37.27
C HIS A 148 -23.06 -6.71 -37.65
N GLY A 149 -23.58 -7.32 -38.72
CA GLY A 149 -24.98 -7.18 -39.12
C GLY A 149 -25.59 -8.44 -39.69
N SER A 150 -26.84 -8.31 -40.13
CA SER A 150 -27.67 -9.36 -40.70
C SER A 150 -28.48 -8.83 -41.88
N GLN A 151 -28.58 -9.64 -42.93
CA GLN A 151 -29.48 -9.43 -44.06
C GLN A 151 -30.80 -10.18 -43.80
N LEU A 152 -31.93 -9.57 -44.12
CA LEU A 152 -33.26 -10.15 -44.09
C LEU A 152 -33.89 -10.03 -45.49
N GLY A 153 -33.99 -11.16 -46.17
CA GLY A 153 -34.56 -11.28 -47.51
C GLY A 153 -33.75 -12.24 -48.38
N GLU A 154 -34.45 -13.23 -48.94
CA GLU A 154 -33.86 -14.31 -49.78
C GLU A 154 -34.19 -14.13 -51.28
N GLU A 155 -34.99 -13.11 -51.64
CA GLU A 155 -35.38 -12.87 -53.03
C GLU A 155 -34.55 -11.76 -53.68
N PHE A 156 -33.92 -12.10 -54.81
CA PHE A 156 -33.08 -11.18 -55.59
C PHE A 156 -33.70 -10.82 -56.96
N LYS A 157 -35.04 -10.88 -57.10
CA LYS A 157 -35.76 -10.51 -58.33
C LYS A 157 -35.89 -8.98 -58.40
N ALA A 158 -36.08 -8.44 -59.60
CA ALA A 158 -36.43 -7.03 -59.76
C ALA A 158 -37.70 -6.68 -58.95
N LYS A 159 -37.63 -5.57 -58.19
CA LYS A 159 -38.57 -5.11 -57.15
C LYS A 159 -38.59 -5.90 -55.83
N SER A 160 -37.81 -6.95 -55.64
CA SER A 160 -37.60 -7.54 -54.31
C SER A 160 -36.88 -6.55 -53.38
N LEU A 161 -37.17 -6.65 -52.08
CA LEU A 161 -36.57 -5.84 -51.03
C LEU A 161 -35.63 -6.66 -50.15
N LEU A 162 -34.51 -6.07 -49.76
CA LEU A 162 -33.65 -6.55 -48.67
C LEU A 162 -33.67 -5.53 -47.53
N TYR A 163 -33.70 -6.05 -46.30
CA TYR A 163 -33.54 -5.26 -45.09
C TYR A 163 -32.22 -5.61 -44.38
N PHE A 164 -31.54 -4.59 -43.86
CA PHE A 164 -30.30 -4.74 -43.09
C PHE A 164 -30.48 -4.25 -41.65
N SER A 165 -29.96 -5.00 -40.69
CA SER A 165 -29.89 -4.61 -39.27
C SER A 165 -28.53 -4.97 -38.68
N CYS A 166 -28.15 -4.32 -37.58
CA CYS A 166 -26.87 -4.56 -36.91
C CYS A 166 -27.02 -5.40 -35.63
N GLU A 167 -25.92 -6.02 -35.22
CA GLU A 167 -25.78 -6.65 -33.90
C GLU A 167 -25.93 -5.63 -32.76
N MET A 168 -26.32 -6.11 -31.58
CA MET A 168 -26.48 -5.26 -30.39
C MET A 168 -25.17 -4.53 -30.06
N GLY A 169 -25.23 -3.19 -30.06
CA GLY A 169 -24.07 -2.33 -29.82
C GLY A 169 -23.35 -1.84 -31.08
N TYR A 170 -23.92 -2.12 -32.26
CA TYR A 170 -23.51 -1.55 -33.53
C TYR A 170 -24.67 -0.75 -34.15
N GLN A 171 -24.38 0.37 -34.79
CA GLN A 171 -25.35 1.25 -35.43
C GLN A 171 -25.21 1.19 -36.95
N LEU A 172 -26.34 1.05 -37.64
CA LEU A 172 -26.37 0.97 -39.10
C LEU A 172 -26.14 2.36 -39.72
N ARG A 173 -25.12 2.47 -40.55
CA ARG A 173 -24.80 3.65 -41.35
C ARG A 173 -24.96 3.34 -42.84
N GLY A 174 -26.08 3.79 -43.41
CA GLY A 174 -26.46 3.56 -44.80
C GLY A 174 -27.99 3.48 -44.93
N SER A 175 -28.49 3.00 -46.07
CA SER A 175 -29.92 2.64 -46.17
C SER A 175 -30.16 1.26 -45.55
N ALA A 176 -31.15 1.18 -44.66
CA ALA A 176 -31.63 -0.08 -44.09
C ALA A 176 -32.51 -0.88 -45.06
N GLU A 177 -33.16 -0.22 -46.01
CA GLU A 177 -34.01 -0.86 -47.04
C GLU A 177 -33.38 -0.69 -48.43
N TRP A 178 -33.34 -1.77 -49.19
CA TRP A 178 -32.76 -1.85 -50.53
C TRP A 178 -33.75 -2.49 -51.50
N THR A 179 -33.96 -1.86 -52.66
CA THR A 179 -34.77 -2.44 -53.74
C THR A 179 -33.87 -2.92 -54.88
N CYS A 180 -34.13 -4.11 -55.40
CA CYS A 180 -33.52 -4.56 -56.65
C CYS A 180 -34.16 -3.82 -57.83
N LEU A 181 -33.38 -3.04 -58.57
CA LEU A 181 -33.85 -2.23 -59.69
C LEU A 181 -33.89 -3.05 -60.99
N LEU A 182 -34.70 -2.62 -61.97
CA LEU A 182 -34.90 -3.36 -63.24
C LEU A 182 -33.64 -3.48 -64.12
N ASN A 183 -32.59 -2.68 -63.84
CA ASN A 183 -31.29 -2.75 -64.48
C ASN A 183 -30.35 -3.81 -63.86
N GLY A 184 -30.78 -4.54 -62.81
CA GLY A 184 -29.96 -5.54 -62.10
C GLY A 184 -29.05 -4.98 -61.00
N SER A 185 -29.15 -3.68 -60.67
CA SER A 185 -28.43 -3.09 -59.52
C SER A 185 -29.34 -2.89 -58.32
N TRP A 186 -28.75 -2.87 -57.12
CA TRP A 186 -29.46 -2.40 -55.92
C TRP A 186 -29.63 -0.87 -55.92
N SER A 187 -30.56 -0.39 -55.11
CA SER A 187 -30.80 1.04 -54.87
C SER A 187 -29.81 1.69 -53.88
N GLY A 188 -28.80 0.97 -53.39
CA GLY A 188 -27.87 1.43 -52.35
C GLY A 188 -26.46 0.83 -52.45
N LEU A 189 -25.57 1.32 -51.58
CA LEU A 189 -24.19 0.83 -51.36
C LEU A 189 -24.07 0.27 -49.94
N GLN A 190 -23.36 -0.85 -49.77
CA GLN A 190 -23.46 -1.75 -48.59
C GLN A 190 -23.41 -0.97 -47.27
N PRO A 191 -24.44 -1.08 -46.39
CA PRO A 191 -24.46 -0.32 -45.16
C PRO A 191 -23.42 -0.87 -44.20
N VAL A 192 -22.80 0.01 -43.42
CA VAL A 192 -21.77 -0.36 -42.44
C VAL A 192 -22.38 -0.38 -41.05
N CYS A 193 -22.17 -1.46 -40.29
CA CYS A 193 -22.47 -1.51 -38.87
C CYS A 193 -21.27 -0.96 -38.08
N GLU A 194 -21.34 0.31 -37.68
CA GLU A 194 -20.28 0.97 -36.91
C GLU A 194 -20.52 0.77 -35.42
N ALA A 195 -19.48 0.39 -34.64
CA ALA A 195 -19.62 0.15 -33.21
C ALA A 195 -20.05 1.44 -32.47
N VAL A 196 -21.05 1.34 -31.61
CA VAL A 196 -21.60 2.50 -30.88
C VAL A 196 -20.52 3.09 -29.96
N SER A 197 -20.34 4.40 -30.01
CA SER A 197 -19.39 5.11 -29.14
C SER A 197 -20.06 5.57 -27.85
N CYS A 198 -19.42 5.31 -26.70
CA CYS A 198 -19.85 5.85 -25.41
C CYS A 198 -19.22 7.22 -25.08
N GLY A 199 -18.43 7.78 -26.00
CA GLY A 199 -17.71 9.03 -25.79
C GLY A 199 -16.66 8.97 -24.67
N ASN A 200 -16.16 10.14 -24.27
CA ASN A 200 -15.18 10.25 -23.19
C ASN A 200 -15.80 9.81 -21.84
N PRO A 201 -15.27 8.77 -21.17
CA PRO A 201 -15.81 8.29 -19.89
C PRO A 201 -15.66 9.29 -18.73
N GLY A 202 -14.79 10.28 -18.87
CA GLY A 202 -14.45 11.26 -17.85
C GLY A 202 -13.44 10.75 -16.83
N THR A 203 -12.69 11.66 -16.21
CA THR A 203 -11.71 11.38 -15.16
C THR A 203 -12.24 11.90 -13.82
N PRO A 204 -12.27 11.09 -12.74
CA PRO A 204 -12.73 11.54 -11.44
C PRO A 204 -11.79 12.57 -10.82
N ALA A 205 -12.35 13.47 -10.01
CA ALA A 205 -11.56 14.34 -9.14
C ALA A 205 -10.65 13.48 -8.25
N HIS A 206 -9.40 13.90 -8.07
CA HIS A 206 -8.39 13.17 -7.29
C HIS A 206 -8.13 11.70 -7.72
N GLY A 207 -8.39 11.36 -8.99
CA GLY A 207 -7.95 10.11 -9.60
C GLY A 207 -7.41 10.25 -11.01
N ARG A 208 -7.15 9.11 -11.65
CA ARG A 208 -6.71 8.96 -13.05
C ARG A 208 -7.23 7.67 -13.66
N ILE A 209 -7.32 7.63 -14.98
CA ILE A 209 -7.45 6.38 -15.75
C ILE A 209 -6.07 5.69 -15.75
N VAL A 210 -6.02 4.38 -15.55
CA VAL A 210 -4.79 3.56 -15.59
C VAL A 210 -4.71 2.63 -16.79
N SER A 211 -5.87 2.23 -17.32
CA SER A 211 -5.97 1.55 -18.62
C SER A 211 -7.26 1.94 -19.32
N SER A 212 -7.19 1.96 -20.65
CA SER A 212 -8.32 2.13 -21.56
C SER A 212 -7.98 1.36 -22.84
N ASP A 213 -8.92 0.55 -23.32
CA ASP A 213 -8.80 -0.16 -24.61
C ASP A 213 -9.54 0.58 -25.75
N GLY A 214 -10.31 1.63 -25.45
CA GLY A 214 -11.05 2.40 -26.44
C GLY A 214 -12.22 3.21 -25.86
N MET A 215 -13.16 3.58 -26.72
CA MET A 215 -14.42 4.28 -26.37
C MET A 215 -15.65 3.70 -27.09
N LEU A 216 -15.50 2.55 -27.75
CA LEU A 216 -16.53 1.91 -28.56
C LEU A 216 -17.21 0.78 -27.78
N PHE A 217 -18.30 0.23 -28.29
CA PHE A 217 -18.99 -0.90 -27.67
C PHE A 217 -18.01 -2.04 -27.32
N SER A 218 -18.22 -2.67 -26.16
CA SER A 218 -17.32 -3.64 -25.55
C SER A 218 -16.00 -3.11 -25.00
N SER A 219 -15.66 -1.82 -25.17
CA SER A 219 -14.49 -1.22 -24.50
C SER A 219 -14.62 -1.18 -22.97
N SER A 220 -13.47 -1.18 -22.30
CA SER A 220 -13.32 -1.03 -20.85
C SER A 220 -12.33 0.07 -20.47
N VAL A 221 -12.58 0.73 -19.34
CA VAL A 221 -11.65 1.66 -18.69
C VAL A 221 -11.51 1.35 -17.21
N VAL A 222 -10.29 1.44 -16.69
CA VAL A 222 -9.96 1.21 -15.27
C VAL A 222 -9.39 2.47 -14.66
N TYR A 223 -9.82 2.79 -13.44
CA TYR A 223 -9.44 3.97 -12.68
C TYR A 223 -8.62 3.61 -11.44
N THR A 224 -7.81 4.56 -10.98
CA THR A 224 -7.25 4.59 -9.62
C THR A 224 -7.29 6.00 -9.05
N CYS A 225 -7.28 6.11 -7.72
CA CYS A 225 -7.10 7.39 -7.02
C CYS A 225 -5.61 7.74 -6.87
N TRP A 226 -5.28 9.01 -6.61
CA TRP A 226 -3.91 9.39 -6.23
C TRP A 226 -3.59 8.94 -4.80
N ASP A 227 -2.30 8.87 -4.47
CA ASP A 227 -1.84 8.55 -3.12
C ASP A 227 -2.46 9.48 -2.08
N GLY A 228 -2.98 8.88 -1.01
CA GLY A 228 -3.74 9.58 0.03
C GLY A 228 -5.25 9.70 -0.22
N TYR A 229 -5.77 9.18 -1.33
CA TYR A 229 -7.20 9.09 -1.61
C TYR A 229 -7.63 7.62 -1.72
N ARG A 230 -8.81 7.29 -1.20
CA ARG A 230 -9.42 5.95 -1.29
C ARG A 230 -10.50 5.93 -2.36
N THR A 231 -10.56 4.83 -3.10
CA THR A 231 -11.64 4.55 -4.06
C THR A 231 -12.96 4.29 -3.35
N SER A 232 -14.05 4.75 -3.95
CA SER A 232 -15.41 4.34 -3.59
C SER A 232 -16.26 4.19 -4.85
N GLY A 233 -17.07 3.12 -4.90
CA GLY A 233 -17.71 2.65 -6.13
C GLY A 233 -16.81 1.72 -6.96
N LEU A 234 -17.24 1.42 -8.19
CA LEU A 234 -16.54 0.52 -9.11
C LEU A 234 -15.38 1.22 -9.81
N THR A 235 -14.20 0.59 -9.81
CA THR A 235 -12.99 1.10 -10.48
C THR A 235 -12.93 0.75 -11.96
N THR A 236 -13.80 -0.12 -12.48
CA THR A 236 -13.87 -0.49 -13.89
C THR A 236 -15.23 -0.10 -14.46
N ARG A 237 -15.25 0.45 -15.67
CA ARG A 237 -16.48 0.77 -16.42
C ARG A 237 -16.38 0.25 -17.85
N HIS A 238 -17.50 -0.22 -18.38
CA HIS A 238 -17.60 -0.81 -19.72
C HIS A 238 -18.52 0.05 -20.60
N CYS A 239 -18.23 0.13 -21.90
CA CYS A 239 -19.10 0.80 -22.87
C CYS A 239 -20.23 -0.14 -23.30
N THR A 240 -21.47 0.25 -23.03
CA THR A 240 -22.67 -0.54 -23.31
C THR A 240 -23.24 -0.26 -24.70
N ALA A 241 -24.06 -1.19 -25.20
CA ALA A 241 -24.74 -1.07 -26.50
C ALA A 241 -25.63 0.18 -26.64
N ASN A 242 -25.99 0.82 -25.52
CA ASN A 242 -26.82 2.04 -25.48
C ASN A 242 -25.98 3.34 -25.63
N GLY A 243 -24.69 3.26 -25.91
CA GLY A 243 -23.81 4.43 -26.00
C GLY A 243 -23.53 5.09 -24.66
N THR A 244 -23.62 4.34 -23.56
CA THR A 244 -23.32 4.82 -22.21
C THR A 244 -22.34 3.90 -21.48
N TRP A 245 -21.44 4.51 -20.72
CA TRP A 245 -20.55 3.80 -19.80
C TRP A 245 -21.31 3.29 -18.58
N THR A 246 -21.06 2.05 -18.15
CA THR A 246 -21.68 1.48 -16.94
C THR A 246 -21.40 2.33 -15.70
N GLY A 247 -22.43 2.63 -14.92
CA GLY A 247 -22.32 3.35 -13.65
C GLY A 247 -21.71 4.76 -13.77
N THR A 248 -21.30 5.34 -12.64
CA THR A 248 -20.53 6.58 -12.57
C THR A 248 -19.03 6.30 -12.52
N ALA A 249 -18.19 7.32 -12.73
CA ALA A 249 -16.80 7.25 -12.28
C ALA A 249 -16.75 7.02 -10.76
N PRO A 250 -15.71 6.34 -10.22
CA PRO A 250 -15.54 6.16 -8.78
C PRO A 250 -15.19 7.50 -8.11
N ASP A 251 -15.68 7.71 -6.90
CA ASP A 251 -15.30 8.88 -6.10
C ASP A 251 -14.04 8.60 -5.27
N CYS A 252 -13.09 9.52 -5.34
CA CYS A 252 -11.79 9.45 -4.67
C CYS A 252 -11.81 10.35 -3.44
N THR A 253 -12.21 9.79 -2.30
CA THR A 253 -12.29 10.55 -1.04
C THR A 253 -10.95 10.60 -0.34
N LEU A 254 -10.59 11.75 0.24
CA LEU A 254 -9.33 11.91 0.98
C LEU A 254 -9.31 10.97 2.19
N ILE A 255 -8.21 10.22 2.36
CA ILE A 255 -8.06 9.31 3.49
C ILE A 255 -7.84 10.13 4.76
N SER A 256 -8.70 9.88 5.75
CA SER A 256 -8.59 10.37 7.12
C SER A 256 -8.63 9.18 8.07
N CYS A 257 -7.78 9.22 9.10
CA CYS A 257 -7.68 8.17 10.11
C CYS A 257 -8.52 8.47 11.37
N GLY A 258 -9.31 9.56 11.35
CA GLY A 258 -10.05 10.06 12.50
C GLY A 258 -9.15 10.65 13.60
N ASP A 259 -9.73 11.38 14.54
CA ASP A 259 -8.98 11.88 15.70
C ASP A 259 -8.62 10.70 16.62
N PRO A 260 -7.33 10.43 16.91
CA PRO A 260 -6.92 9.45 17.92
C PRO A 260 -7.30 9.89 19.35
N GLY A 261 -7.76 11.13 19.52
CA GLY A 261 -8.30 11.72 20.73
C GLY A 261 -7.24 12.12 21.76
N THR A 262 -7.62 13.01 22.67
CA THR A 262 -6.72 13.60 23.67
C THR A 262 -5.96 12.58 24.52
N LEU A 263 -4.79 12.98 25.01
CA LEU A 263 -3.93 12.18 25.87
C LEU A 263 -4.17 12.53 27.34
N ALA A 264 -4.62 11.56 28.13
CA ALA A 264 -4.76 11.74 29.58
C ALA A 264 -3.38 11.95 30.22
N ASN A 265 -3.26 12.96 31.10
CA ASN A 265 -2.01 13.40 31.72
C ASN A 265 -0.91 13.78 30.71
N GLY A 266 -1.30 14.33 29.55
CA GLY A 266 -0.40 14.80 28.51
C GLY A 266 -1.04 15.79 27.55
N ILE A 267 -0.32 16.07 26.46
CA ILE A 267 -0.66 17.02 25.41
C ILE A 267 -0.57 16.31 24.05
N GLN A 268 -1.49 16.64 23.15
CA GLN A 268 -1.54 16.20 21.76
C GLN A 268 -1.16 17.38 20.85
N PHE A 269 -0.29 17.15 19.88
CA PHE A 269 0.11 18.11 18.85
C PHE A 269 -0.29 17.60 17.47
N GLY A 270 -0.89 18.48 16.67
CA GLY A 270 -1.43 18.15 15.35
C GLY A 270 -2.95 17.96 15.37
N THR A 271 -3.63 18.66 14.46
CA THR A 271 -5.09 18.67 14.28
C THR A 271 -5.52 18.19 12.88
N ASP A 272 -4.56 17.77 12.06
CA ASP A 272 -4.78 17.27 10.71
C ASP A 272 -4.59 15.75 10.69
N PHE A 273 -5.70 15.04 10.52
CA PHE A 273 -5.79 13.57 10.63
C PHE A 273 -5.80 12.88 9.26
N THR A 274 -5.38 13.58 8.19
CA THR A 274 -5.36 13.08 6.81
C THR A 274 -4.11 12.25 6.50
N PHE A 275 -4.10 11.58 5.35
CA PHE A 275 -3.02 10.67 4.93
C PHE A 275 -1.61 11.25 5.11
N ASN A 276 -0.69 10.41 5.61
CA ASN A 276 0.72 10.71 5.86
C ASN A 276 0.98 11.87 6.85
N LYS A 277 -0.05 12.50 7.41
CA LYS A 277 0.06 13.45 8.52
C LYS A 277 0.37 12.72 9.83
N THR A 278 0.98 13.46 10.74
CA THR A 278 1.45 12.95 12.03
C THR A 278 0.84 13.71 13.20
N VAL A 279 0.45 12.96 14.22
CA VAL A 279 0.06 13.47 15.54
C VAL A 279 1.13 13.04 16.52
N SER A 280 1.63 13.97 17.32
CA SER A 280 2.65 13.69 18.35
C SER A 280 2.16 14.00 19.75
N TYR A 281 2.79 13.36 20.72
CA TYR A 281 2.34 13.32 22.11
C TYR A 281 3.45 13.68 23.09
N GLN A 282 3.08 14.29 24.20
CA GLN A 282 3.99 14.56 25.31
C GLN A 282 3.25 14.33 26.63
N CYS A 283 3.88 13.63 27.58
CA CYS A 283 3.34 13.50 28.93
C CYS A 283 3.64 14.73 29.77
N ASN A 284 2.73 15.07 30.69
CA ASN A 284 2.91 16.17 31.64
C ASN A 284 4.05 15.87 32.63
N PRO A 285 4.63 16.89 33.29
CA PRO A 285 5.57 16.70 34.39
C PRO A 285 5.03 15.71 35.43
N GLY A 286 5.89 14.81 35.91
CA GLY A 286 5.50 13.70 36.79
C GLY A 286 4.89 12.48 36.10
N TYR A 287 4.82 12.45 34.77
CA TYR A 287 4.36 11.28 34.00
C TYR A 287 5.39 10.84 32.95
N THR A 288 5.45 9.54 32.70
CA THR A 288 6.29 8.92 31.67
C THR A 288 5.44 8.22 30.61
N MET A 289 5.93 8.21 29.36
CA MET A 289 5.24 7.60 28.24
C MET A 289 5.45 6.07 28.22
N GLU A 290 4.37 5.32 28.02
CA GLU A 290 4.37 3.87 27.87
C GLU A 290 3.42 3.40 26.75
N PRO A 291 3.85 2.51 25.84
CA PRO A 291 5.22 1.99 25.70
C PRO A 291 6.23 3.07 25.32
N ALA A 292 7.51 2.84 25.60
CA ALA A 292 8.62 3.78 25.34
C ALA A 292 9.04 3.82 23.85
N THR A 293 8.05 3.80 22.95
CA THR A 293 8.19 3.86 21.49
C THR A 293 8.19 5.31 20.98
N SER A 294 8.03 5.50 19.68
CA SER A 294 7.78 6.83 19.09
C SER A 294 6.61 7.54 19.80
N PRO A 295 6.77 8.81 20.24
CA PRO A 295 5.67 9.65 20.70
C PRO A 295 4.79 10.14 19.54
N THR A 296 5.16 9.84 18.30
CA THR A 296 4.51 10.31 17.07
C THR A 296 3.88 9.13 16.33
N ILE A 297 2.59 9.26 16.02
CA ILE A 297 1.82 8.34 15.17
C ILE A 297 1.50 9.01 13.83
N ARG A 298 1.30 8.19 12.79
CA ARG A 298 1.08 8.63 11.39
C ARG A 298 -0.11 7.94 10.77
N CYS A 299 -0.93 8.69 10.05
CA CYS A 299 -2.08 8.15 9.31
C CYS A 299 -1.62 7.38 8.05
N THR A 300 -2.00 6.11 7.91
CA THR A 300 -1.61 5.24 6.79
C THR A 300 -2.62 5.28 5.65
N LYS A 301 -2.32 4.58 4.55
CA LYS A 301 -3.23 4.37 3.41
C LYS A 301 -4.50 3.58 3.77
N ASP A 302 -4.47 2.86 4.89
CA ASP A 302 -5.50 1.91 5.30
C ASP A 302 -6.58 2.58 6.17
N SER A 303 -6.61 3.92 6.20
CA SER A 303 -7.42 4.75 7.11
C SER A 303 -7.21 4.45 8.61
N ALA A 304 -6.01 3.97 8.96
CA ALA A 304 -5.62 3.64 10.33
C ALA A 304 -4.34 4.37 10.76
N TRP A 305 -4.15 4.55 12.06
CA TRP A 305 -2.89 5.04 12.63
C TRP A 305 -1.87 3.90 12.70
N ASN A 306 -0.61 4.18 12.34
CA ASN A 306 0.45 3.15 12.28
C ASN A 306 0.77 2.50 13.64
N HIS A 307 0.48 3.19 14.74
CA HIS A 307 0.58 2.72 16.11
C HIS A 307 -0.64 3.24 16.91
N SER A 308 -0.97 2.59 18.02
CA SER A 308 -1.92 3.12 18.99
C SER A 308 -1.39 4.38 19.67
N LYS A 309 -2.31 5.23 20.17
CA LYS A 309 -1.96 6.35 21.05
C LYS A 309 -1.26 5.81 22.33
N PRO A 310 -0.11 6.37 22.74
CA PRO A 310 0.58 5.94 23.96
C PRO A 310 -0.20 6.33 25.22
N THR A 311 0.23 5.81 26.36
CA THR A 311 -0.31 6.15 27.68
C THR A 311 0.72 6.92 28.52
N CYS A 312 0.26 7.82 29.39
CA CYS A 312 1.11 8.52 30.36
C CYS A 312 0.86 7.96 31.76
N LYS A 313 1.80 7.15 32.26
CA LYS A 313 1.75 6.62 33.64
C LYS A 313 2.47 7.57 34.60
N ALA A 314 1.94 7.70 35.81
CA ALA A 314 2.55 8.50 36.85
C ALA A 314 3.92 7.92 37.22
N ILE A 315 4.92 8.80 37.34
CA ILE A 315 6.25 8.46 37.82
C ILE A 315 6.17 8.26 39.33
N THR A 316 6.67 7.11 39.78
CA THR A 316 6.77 6.75 41.20
C THR A 316 8.22 6.31 41.44
N CYS A 317 8.84 6.81 42.50
CA CYS A 317 10.17 6.40 42.90
C CYS A 317 10.17 4.98 43.48
N GLY A 318 11.32 4.31 43.39
CA GLY A 318 11.56 3.06 44.12
C GLY A 318 11.58 3.29 45.65
N GLN A 319 11.79 2.21 46.41
CA GLN A 319 11.98 2.35 47.86
C GLN A 319 13.18 3.29 48.16
N PRO A 320 13.06 4.18 49.16
CA PRO A 320 14.15 5.08 49.52
C PRO A 320 15.41 4.34 50.02
N PRO A 321 16.61 4.94 49.89
CA PRO A 321 17.84 4.37 50.44
C PRO A 321 17.72 4.07 51.94
N PRO A 322 18.07 2.87 52.42
CA PRO A 322 18.05 2.58 53.86
C PRO A 322 19.20 3.30 54.58
N VAL A 323 18.94 3.76 55.81
CA VAL A 323 19.92 4.39 56.69
C VAL A 323 20.08 3.52 57.93
N GLN A 324 21.32 3.17 58.28
CA GLN A 324 21.61 2.42 59.50
C GLN A 324 21.21 3.25 60.73
N ASP A 325 20.56 2.60 61.71
CA ASP A 325 19.98 3.25 62.90
C ASP A 325 19.01 4.40 62.57
N GLY A 326 18.38 4.35 61.39
CA GLY A 326 17.34 5.27 60.96
C GLY A 326 16.09 4.58 60.39
N LYS A 327 15.01 5.34 60.27
CA LYS A 327 13.75 4.96 59.61
C LYS A 327 13.28 6.06 58.67
N VAL A 328 12.63 5.66 57.58
CA VAL A 328 12.01 6.58 56.61
C VAL A 328 10.70 7.10 57.19
N GLU A 329 10.46 8.40 57.08
CA GLU A 329 9.20 9.07 57.36
C GLU A 329 8.53 9.46 56.03
N GLY A 330 7.33 8.93 55.79
CA GLY A 330 6.55 9.20 54.58
C GLY A 330 6.20 7.95 53.79
N THR A 331 5.02 7.96 53.17
CA THR A 331 4.43 6.81 52.44
C THR A 331 4.06 7.13 51.00
N ASP A 332 4.16 8.38 50.58
CA ASP A 332 3.93 8.79 49.20
C ASP A 332 5.26 8.84 48.44
N PHE A 333 5.41 7.95 47.46
CA PHE A 333 6.59 7.85 46.60
C PHE A 333 6.33 8.37 45.18
N ARG A 334 5.20 9.05 44.93
CA ARG A 334 4.89 9.67 43.63
C ARG A 334 5.85 10.83 43.34
N TRP A 335 6.06 11.13 42.06
CA TRP A 335 6.86 12.27 41.63
C TRP A 335 6.38 13.58 42.27
N GLY A 336 7.34 14.39 42.75
CA GLY A 336 7.07 15.62 43.50
C GLY A 336 6.80 15.42 45.00
N ALA A 337 6.59 14.18 45.47
CA ALA A 337 6.52 13.91 46.91
C ALA A 337 7.90 14.01 47.56
N SER A 338 7.91 14.38 48.85
CA SER A 338 9.11 14.40 49.69
C SER A 338 8.93 13.52 50.91
N ILE A 339 10.00 12.82 51.28
CA ILE A 339 10.13 12.03 52.50
C ILE A 339 11.17 12.67 53.42
N SER A 340 11.20 12.25 54.67
CA SER A 340 12.33 12.52 55.55
C SER A 340 12.84 11.25 56.24
N TYR A 341 13.85 11.38 57.09
CA TYR A 341 14.36 10.31 57.94
C TYR A 341 14.31 10.73 59.40
N SER A 342 14.10 9.77 60.31
CA SER A 342 14.35 9.94 61.74
C SER A 342 15.22 8.82 62.27
N CYS A 343 15.98 9.08 63.33
CA CYS A 343 16.91 8.10 63.91
C CYS A 343 16.28 7.26 65.02
N THR A 344 16.89 6.11 65.32
CA THR A 344 16.53 5.28 66.48
C THR A 344 16.95 5.95 67.79
N HIS A 345 16.38 5.49 68.91
CA HIS A 345 16.55 6.11 70.23
C HIS A 345 18.03 6.13 70.68
N GLY A 346 18.57 7.34 70.82
CA GLY A 346 19.98 7.63 71.18
C GLY A 346 20.90 7.90 69.98
N PHE A 347 20.35 8.03 68.78
CA PHE A 347 21.04 8.53 67.60
C PHE A 347 20.39 9.83 67.12
N GLN A 348 21.18 10.68 66.46
CA GLN A 348 20.78 11.96 65.88
C GLN A 348 21.21 12.05 64.41
N LEU A 349 20.47 12.80 63.60
CA LEU A 349 20.79 13.01 62.19
C LEU A 349 22.08 13.82 62.05
N SER A 350 22.95 13.42 61.13
CA SER A 350 24.14 14.20 60.76
C SER A 350 23.81 15.53 60.07
N GLN A 351 22.67 15.61 59.36
CA GLN A 351 22.19 16.79 58.65
C GLN A 351 20.68 16.71 58.35
N PRO A 352 20.02 17.82 57.94
CA PRO A 352 18.62 17.80 57.51
C PRO A 352 18.38 16.81 56.38
N ALA A 353 17.48 15.85 56.61
CA ALA A 353 17.36 14.63 55.83
C ALA A 353 16.06 14.58 55.02
N ILE A 354 15.93 15.43 54.00
CA ILE A 354 14.75 15.47 53.12
C ILE A 354 15.14 15.00 51.71
N LEU A 355 14.45 13.99 51.21
CA LEU A 355 14.62 13.47 49.85
C LEU A 355 13.33 13.69 49.05
N SER A 356 13.44 14.18 47.82
CA SER A 356 12.34 14.46 46.90
C SER A 356 12.33 13.50 45.71
N CYS A 357 11.15 13.02 45.32
CA CYS A 357 11.01 12.10 44.19
C CYS A 357 11.03 12.88 42.87
N GLU A 358 12.10 12.75 42.09
CA GLU A 358 12.36 13.60 40.93
C GLU A 358 12.72 12.83 39.66
N GLY A 359 12.85 13.57 38.54
CA GLY A 359 13.35 13.04 37.28
C GLY A 359 12.52 11.86 36.76
N ARG A 360 13.17 10.70 36.58
CA ARG A 360 12.56 9.45 36.13
C ARG A 360 12.32 8.46 37.29
N GLY A 361 11.87 8.95 38.44
CA GLY A 361 11.59 8.11 39.62
C GLY A 361 12.83 7.87 40.47
N VAL A 362 13.68 8.90 40.64
CA VAL A 362 14.90 8.85 41.45
C VAL A 362 14.76 9.84 42.60
N TRP A 363 15.04 9.39 43.82
CA TRP A 363 15.13 10.27 44.98
C TRP A 363 16.35 11.20 44.88
N ARG A 364 16.15 12.50 45.11
CA ARG A 364 17.21 13.51 45.19
C ARG A 364 17.19 14.25 46.53
N GLY A 365 18.38 14.63 46.99
CA GLY A 365 18.66 15.02 48.37
C GLY A 365 19.85 14.20 48.88
N GLU A 366 20.45 14.63 50.00
CA GLU A 366 21.55 13.90 50.61
C GLU A 366 21.03 12.89 51.65
N VAL A 367 21.47 11.63 51.53
CA VAL A 367 21.14 10.58 52.51
C VAL A 367 21.89 10.88 53.81
N PRO A 368 21.22 10.99 54.97
CA PRO A 368 21.88 11.28 56.24
C PRO A 368 22.63 10.06 56.80
N GLN A 369 23.42 10.30 57.83
CA GLN A 369 23.85 9.27 58.77
C GLN A 369 23.17 9.49 60.12
N CYS A 370 22.72 8.42 60.77
CA CYS A 370 22.33 8.47 62.18
C CYS A 370 23.57 8.22 63.03
N LEU A 371 24.05 9.26 63.70
CA LEU A 371 25.24 9.24 64.55
C LEU A 371 24.82 9.16 66.02
N PRO A 372 25.51 8.39 66.88
CA PRO A 372 25.14 8.28 68.29
C PRO A 372 25.28 9.65 68.98
N VAL A 373 24.34 10.00 69.88
CA VAL A 373 24.42 11.28 70.61
C VAL A 373 25.69 11.34 71.47
N PHE A 374 26.22 12.55 71.69
CA PHE A 374 27.48 12.78 72.39
C PHE A 374 27.21 13.48 73.72
N CYS A 375 27.58 12.85 74.84
CA CYS A 375 27.29 13.36 76.19
C CYS A 375 28.36 14.32 76.76
N GLY A 376 29.34 14.73 75.95
CA GLY A 376 30.51 15.48 76.41
C GLY A 376 31.51 14.61 77.19
N ASP A 377 32.73 15.11 77.35
CA ASP A 377 33.68 14.55 78.31
C ASP A 377 33.18 14.91 79.74
N PRO A 378 32.91 13.95 80.63
CA PRO A 378 32.47 14.22 81.99
C PRO A 378 33.59 14.73 82.91
N GLY A 379 34.82 14.87 82.40
CA GLY A 379 36.00 15.33 83.12
C GLY A 379 36.60 14.27 84.03
N THR A 380 37.83 14.51 84.48
CA THR A 380 38.48 13.69 85.53
C THR A 380 38.43 14.46 86.86
N PRO A 381 37.89 13.87 87.95
CA PRO A 381 37.90 14.51 89.26
C PRO A 381 39.32 14.77 89.78
N ALA A 382 39.52 15.84 90.57
CA ALA A 382 40.76 16.05 91.31
C ALA A 382 41.06 14.82 92.20
N GLU A 383 42.31 14.37 92.22
CA GLU A 383 42.76 13.09 92.83
C GLU A 383 41.99 11.83 92.41
N GLY A 384 41.24 11.91 91.31
CA GLY A 384 40.60 10.81 90.61
C GLY A 384 41.36 10.33 89.38
N ARG A 385 40.86 9.25 88.80
CA ARG A 385 41.21 8.73 87.48
C ARG A 385 39.94 8.34 86.73
N LEU A 386 39.81 8.84 85.50
CA LEU A 386 38.81 8.40 84.53
C LEU A 386 39.33 7.17 83.76
N SER A 387 38.45 6.21 83.50
CA SER A 387 38.71 5.05 82.65
C SER A 387 37.58 4.91 81.63
N GLY A 388 37.92 5.18 80.37
CA GLY A 388 37.01 5.27 79.23
C GLY A 388 37.65 6.12 78.14
N LYS A 389 37.24 5.93 76.88
CA LYS A 389 37.75 6.69 75.71
C LYS A 389 36.66 7.08 74.71
N SER A 390 35.39 6.78 75.03
CA SER A 390 34.24 7.08 74.18
C SER A 390 33.17 7.75 75.04
N PHE A 391 32.56 8.79 74.48
CA PHE A 391 31.61 9.67 75.16
C PHE A 391 30.27 9.76 74.40
N THR A 392 30.01 8.78 73.53
CA THR A 392 28.80 8.66 72.72
C THR A 392 27.80 7.69 73.35
N TYR A 393 26.54 7.71 72.92
CA TYR A 393 25.44 6.89 73.43
C TYR A 393 25.83 5.43 73.72
N ARG A 394 25.43 4.93 74.89
CA ARG A 394 25.79 3.61 75.47
C ARG A 394 27.27 3.42 75.81
N SER A 395 28.16 4.38 75.55
CA SER A 395 29.53 4.34 76.08
C SER A 395 29.51 4.43 77.61
N GLU A 396 30.40 3.69 78.24
CA GLU A 396 30.56 3.63 79.69
C GLU A 396 31.89 4.25 80.12
N VAL A 397 31.86 4.99 81.21
CA VAL A 397 33.06 5.50 81.89
C VAL A 397 33.06 5.08 83.35
N PHE A 398 34.26 4.81 83.87
CA PHE A 398 34.49 4.39 85.24
C PHE A 398 35.40 5.40 85.93
N PHE A 399 35.12 5.67 87.21
CA PHE A 399 35.84 6.62 88.03
C PHE A 399 36.43 5.90 89.24
N GLN A 400 37.68 6.21 89.56
CA GLN A 400 38.38 5.64 90.71
C GLN A 400 39.27 6.71 91.36
N CYS A 401 39.13 6.90 92.67
CA CYS A 401 39.98 7.81 93.43
C CYS A 401 41.34 7.17 93.75
N LYS A 402 42.39 7.99 93.83
CA LYS A 402 43.69 7.57 94.39
C LYS A 402 43.51 7.34 95.89
N SER A 403 44.19 6.34 96.46
CA SER A 403 44.27 6.21 97.93
C SER A 403 44.94 7.45 98.54
N PRO A 404 44.46 8.02 99.66
CA PRO A 404 43.38 7.55 100.54
C PRO A 404 41.97 8.13 100.24
N PHE A 405 41.81 8.86 99.14
CA PHE A 405 40.58 9.60 98.84
C PHE A 405 39.37 8.68 98.58
N LEU A 406 38.20 9.07 99.09
CA LEU A 406 36.95 8.35 98.93
C LEU A 406 36.13 8.92 97.76
N LEU A 407 35.52 8.04 96.96
CA LEU A 407 34.65 8.42 95.86
C LEU A 407 33.22 8.68 96.37
N VAL A 408 32.73 9.90 96.16
CA VAL A 408 31.33 10.29 96.38
C VAL A 408 30.69 10.52 95.02
N GLY A 409 29.51 9.94 94.77
CA GLY A 409 28.82 9.99 93.47
C GLY A 409 28.86 8.65 92.71
N SER A 410 28.64 8.67 91.40
CA SER A 410 28.51 7.43 90.60
C SER A 410 29.86 6.95 90.05
N SER A 411 30.34 5.80 90.55
CA SER A 411 31.60 5.16 90.13
C SER A 411 31.62 4.64 88.68
N ARG A 412 30.44 4.38 88.11
CA ARG A 412 30.22 4.09 86.69
C ARG A 412 29.13 5.02 86.17
N ARG A 413 29.33 5.63 84.99
CA ARG A 413 28.33 6.43 84.29
C ARG A 413 28.23 5.99 82.84
N VAL A 414 27.03 6.07 82.27
CA VAL A 414 26.70 5.66 80.90
C VAL A 414 26.11 6.86 80.16
N CYS A 415 26.52 7.08 78.92
CA CYS A 415 25.96 8.14 78.08
C CYS A 415 24.55 7.76 77.61
N GLN A 416 23.55 8.56 77.99
CA GLN A 416 22.13 8.34 77.74
C GLN A 416 21.68 8.98 76.41
N ALA A 417 20.45 8.68 76.00
CA ALA A 417 19.91 9.05 74.68
C ALA A 417 19.52 10.54 74.54
N ASP A 418 19.42 11.24 75.66
CA ASP A 418 19.17 12.68 75.80
C ASP A 418 20.46 13.51 75.73
N GLY A 419 21.63 12.87 75.64
CA GLY A 419 22.93 13.53 75.71
C GLY A 419 23.44 13.77 77.14
N THR A 420 22.86 13.15 78.17
CA THR A 420 23.35 13.27 79.55
C THR A 420 24.09 12.03 80.05
N TRP A 421 24.95 12.20 81.04
CA TRP A 421 25.61 11.09 81.73
C TRP A 421 24.78 10.61 82.92
N SER A 422 24.43 9.31 82.93
CA SER A 422 23.63 8.70 84.00
C SER A 422 24.22 8.93 85.40
N GLY A 423 23.38 9.18 86.39
CA GLY A 423 23.81 9.30 87.79
C GLY A 423 24.59 10.60 88.08
N VAL A 424 25.20 10.65 89.27
CA VAL A 424 25.80 11.88 89.82
C VAL A 424 27.28 11.97 89.46
N GLN A 425 27.74 13.17 89.05
CA GLN A 425 29.15 13.47 88.83
C GLN A 425 29.98 13.11 90.08
N PRO A 426 30.99 12.24 89.99
CA PRO A 426 31.74 11.84 91.15
C PRO A 426 32.81 12.87 91.53
N THR A 427 33.08 12.97 92.83
CA THR A 427 34.18 13.72 93.43
C THR A 427 34.99 12.82 94.34
N CYS A 428 36.29 13.09 94.45
CA CYS A 428 37.17 12.42 95.41
C CYS A 428 37.37 13.34 96.61
N ILE A 429 36.96 12.91 97.79
CA ILE A 429 37.12 13.66 99.04
C ILE A 429 38.21 13.03 99.92
N ASP A 430 38.98 13.86 100.61
CA ASP A 430 39.89 13.41 101.65
C ASP A 430 39.08 13.04 102.90
N PRO A 431 39.11 11.78 103.39
CA PRO A 431 38.40 11.39 104.61
C PRO A 431 38.87 12.14 105.87
N ALA A 432 40.04 12.80 105.86
CA ALA A 432 40.50 13.65 106.95
C ALA A 432 39.90 15.07 106.95
N HIS A 433 39.27 15.51 105.84
CA HIS A 433 38.64 16.83 105.70
C HIS A 433 37.12 16.71 105.52
N ASN A 434 36.46 16.08 106.49
CA ASN A 434 35.02 15.80 106.48
C ASN A 434 34.13 16.91 107.09
N THR A 435 34.70 18.06 107.43
CA THR A 435 33.96 19.23 107.91
C THR A 435 33.29 19.98 106.76
N CYS A 436 31.97 19.92 106.66
CA CYS A 436 31.21 20.81 105.78
C CYS A 436 31.41 22.27 106.21
N PRO A 437 31.81 23.19 105.30
CA PRO A 437 31.59 24.61 105.51
C PRO A 437 30.09 24.89 105.70
N ASP A 438 29.76 25.92 106.46
CA ASP A 438 28.39 26.43 106.54
C ASP A 438 27.91 26.78 105.13
N PRO A 439 26.77 26.23 104.64
CA PRO A 439 26.25 26.55 103.31
C PRO A 439 25.80 28.02 103.17
N GLY A 440 25.67 28.73 104.28
CA GLY A 440 25.10 30.07 104.33
C GLY A 440 23.57 30.03 104.39
N THR A 441 22.98 31.01 105.08
CA THR A 441 21.54 31.27 105.03
C THR A 441 21.21 31.95 103.68
N PRO A 442 20.15 31.52 102.96
CA PRO A 442 19.76 32.07 101.66
C PRO A 442 19.17 33.49 101.74
#